data_AF-A0A024K0I3-F1
#
_entry.id   AF-A0A024K0I3-F1
#
_cell.length_a   1.000
_cell.length_b   1.000
_cell.length_c   1.000
_cell.angle_alpha   90.00
_cell.angle_beta   90.00
_cell.angle_gamma   90.00
#
_symmetry.space_group_name_H-M   'P 1'
#
loop_
_entity.id
_entity.type
_entity.pdbx_description
1 polymer ?
#
loop_
_entity_poly.entity_id
_entity_poly.type
_entity_poly.pdbx_seq_one_letter_code
_entity_poly.pdbx_strand_id
1 'polypeptide(L)'
;MFGIIRPCRHRLGSELAAAWTAQLCGLCLALRDDYGQSARIATNYDGLVVSLLVEAQSPEQPTRRKAGPCPGRGMRRADVATGDCARLAAVVSLALAAARVRDHVDDHDGMVGAAGVRPAARRIAERWVRQGTDTGHTLGFDTGVLIAAMDRQVALEATARPGELLTVTEPTETAVAEAFAHTAVLAGRPGNVAPLREIGQLFGRVAHLLDAVEDYDDDLKRGKWNPLAATETPMDQARALCDDAALGIELALADVEFSDGRLAQRLLTREVRRAISRTFSRSGHPSCGTPHGQQDGINFGHQPVAGAAGYPIGENPEGQTPGAGVKRKGGGGDGACICCCDGCDCCCDCGDCCDCS
;
A
#
# COMPACT_ATOMS: atom_id res chain seq x y z
N MET A 1 2.47 10.62 0.34
CA MET A 1 1.28 9.79 0.07
C MET A 1 1.29 8.68 1.09
N PHE A 2 0.16 8.44 1.76
CA PHE A 2 0.07 7.45 2.84
C PHE A 2 -0.48 6.12 2.33
N GLY A 3 -0.35 5.08 3.16
CA GLY A 3 -0.78 3.70 2.87
C GLY A 3 0.37 2.69 2.93
N ILE A 4 -0.01 1.43 3.16
CA ILE A 4 0.94 0.31 3.40
C ILE A 4 1.46 -0.30 2.09
N ILE A 5 0.66 -0.18 1.01
CA ILE A 5 1.00 -0.74 -0.31
C ILE A 5 1.90 0.21 -1.09
N ARG A 6 3.22 -0.04 -1.04
CA ARG A 6 4.23 0.77 -1.75
C ARG A 6 5.08 -0.11 -2.67
N PRO A 7 4.54 -0.58 -3.82
CA PRO A 7 5.30 -1.44 -4.71
C PRO A 7 6.47 -0.69 -5.34
N CYS A 8 7.64 -1.33 -5.37
CA CYS A 8 8.75 -0.84 -6.18
C CYS A 8 8.41 -1.03 -7.67
N ARG A 9 8.33 0.07 -8.43
CA ARG A 9 7.95 0.05 -9.86
C ARG A 9 8.86 -0.87 -10.69
N HIS A 10 10.15 -0.93 -10.35
CA HIS A 10 11.12 -1.81 -11.03
C HIS A 10 10.82 -3.30 -10.82
N ARG A 11 10.13 -3.67 -9.72
CA ARG A 11 9.78 -5.07 -9.38
C ARG A 11 8.41 -5.51 -9.88
N LEU A 12 7.61 -4.60 -10.43
CA LEU A 12 6.30 -4.91 -11.01
C LEU A 12 6.41 -5.38 -12.48
N GLY A 13 7.48 -5.02 -13.19
CA GLY A 13 7.53 -5.15 -14.64
C GLY A 13 6.76 -4.01 -15.32
N SER A 14 7.03 -3.76 -16.61
CA SER A 14 6.52 -2.58 -17.32
C SER A 14 4.99 -2.55 -17.43
N GLU A 15 4.37 -3.69 -17.71
CA GLU A 15 2.91 -3.83 -17.85
C GLU A 15 2.17 -3.51 -16.53
N LEU A 16 2.53 -4.20 -15.45
CA LEU A 16 1.91 -3.99 -14.14
C LEU A 16 2.23 -2.63 -13.55
N ALA A 17 3.44 -2.09 -13.81
CA ALA A 17 3.79 -0.73 -13.42
C ALA A 17 2.93 0.31 -14.16
N ALA A 18 2.59 0.07 -15.44
CA ALA A 18 1.69 0.92 -16.20
C ALA A 18 0.26 0.84 -15.65
N ALA A 19 -0.24 -0.37 -15.36
CA ALA A 19 -1.56 -0.57 -14.74
C ALA A 19 -1.65 0.13 -13.37
N TRP A 20 -0.66 -0.08 -12.49
CA TRP A 20 -0.55 0.62 -11.20
C TRP A 20 -0.57 2.14 -11.37
N THR A 21 0.22 2.67 -12.31
CA THR A 21 0.27 4.11 -12.58
C THR A 21 -1.06 4.63 -13.10
N ALA A 22 -1.76 3.85 -13.92
CA ALA A 22 -3.07 4.20 -14.45
C ALA A 22 -4.11 4.29 -13.34
N GLN A 23 -4.12 3.34 -12.40
CA GLN A 23 -5.02 3.37 -11.24
C GLN A 23 -4.72 4.56 -10.32
N LEU A 24 -3.45 4.78 -9.98
CA LEU A 24 -3.04 5.89 -9.11
C LEU A 24 -3.43 7.26 -9.69
N CYS A 25 -3.13 7.46 -10.97
CA CYS A 25 -3.48 8.70 -11.65
C CYS A 25 -4.99 8.81 -11.88
N GLY A 26 -5.68 7.69 -12.10
CA GLY A 26 -7.14 7.61 -12.21
C GLY A 26 -7.81 8.09 -10.94
N LEU A 27 -7.43 7.54 -9.78
CA LEU A 27 -7.90 7.96 -8.45
C LEU A 27 -7.64 9.46 -8.22
N CYS A 28 -6.41 9.92 -8.45
CA CYS A 28 -6.06 11.33 -8.24
C CYS A 28 -6.90 12.29 -9.11
N LEU A 29 -7.21 11.88 -10.34
CA LEU A 29 -8.02 12.68 -11.26
C LEU A 29 -9.51 12.57 -10.95
N ALA A 30 -10.02 11.41 -10.53
CA ALA A 30 -11.39 11.25 -10.05
C ALA A 30 -11.63 12.13 -8.80
N LEU A 31 -10.69 12.12 -7.84
CA LEU A 31 -10.73 13.02 -6.68
C LEU A 31 -10.82 14.50 -7.11
N ARG A 32 -10.00 14.90 -8.08
CA ARG A 32 -10.00 16.26 -8.62
C ARG A 32 -11.32 16.61 -9.31
N ASP A 33 -11.78 15.72 -10.19
CA ASP A 33 -12.89 15.99 -11.10
C ASP A 33 -14.23 16.03 -10.33
N ASP A 34 -14.41 15.16 -9.33
CA ASP A 34 -15.66 15.06 -8.56
C ASP A 34 -15.67 15.95 -7.29
N TYR A 35 -14.52 16.18 -6.67
CA TYR A 35 -14.43 16.84 -5.34
C TYR A 35 -13.51 18.07 -5.30
N GLY A 36 -12.89 18.42 -6.42
CA GLY A 36 -12.06 19.61 -6.58
C GLY A 36 -10.57 19.40 -6.31
N GLN A 37 -9.76 20.43 -6.59
CA GLN A 37 -8.29 20.31 -6.56
C GLN A 37 -7.71 19.92 -5.20
N SER A 38 -8.31 20.38 -4.10
CA SER A 38 -7.84 20.05 -2.75
C SER A 38 -8.04 18.57 -2.41
N ALA A 39 -9.07 17.91 -2.96
CA ALA A 39 -9.34 16.50 -2.69
C ALA A 39 -8.23 15.57 -3.20
N ARG A 40 -7.35 16.05 -4.09
CA ARG A 40 -6.18 15.30 -4.55
C ARG A 40 -5.25 14.89 -3.40
N ILE A 41 -5.26 15.61 -2.27
CA ILE A 41 -4.46 15.23 -1.09
C ILE A 41 -4.95 13.92 -0.46
N ALA A 42 -6.20 13.53 -0.69
CA ALA A 42 -6.77 12.27 -0.23
C ALA A 42 -6.30 11.06 -1.05
N THR A 43 -5.54 11.28 -2.14
CA THR A 43 -4.95 10.18 -2.92
C THR A 43 -4.04 9.37 -1.99
N ASN A 44 -4.35 8.10 -1.82
CA ASN A 44 -3.58 7.17 -0.99
C ASN A 44 -3.44 5.83 -1.71
N TYR A 45 -2.43 5.05 -1.33
CA TYR A 45 -2.13 3.79 -2.03
C TYR A 45 -3.13 2.68 -1.72
N ASP A 46 -3.76 2.70 -0.55
CA ASP A 46 -4.68 1.66 -0.15
C ASP A 46 -6.02 1.80 -0.90
N GLY A 47 -6.47 3.04 -1.14
CA GLY A 47 -7.61 3.36 -1.99
C GLY A 47 -7.42 2.96 -3.46
N LEU A 48 -6.18 2.84 -3.93
CA LEU A 48 -5.89 2.30 -5.26
C LEU A 48 -6.29 0.83 -5.38
N VAL A 49 -6.13 0.06 -4.29
CA VAL A 49 -6.52 -1.36 -4.26
C VAL A 49 -8.01 -1.52 -4.59
N VAL A 50 -8.86 -0.59 -4.15
CA VAL A 50 -10.30 -0.60 -4.44
C VAL A 50 -10.60 -0.52 -5.94
N SER A 51 -10.04 0.47 -6.65
CA SER A 51 -10.29 0.60 -8.10
C SER A 51 -9.67 -0.56 -8.88
N LEU A 52 -8.54 -1.05 -8.40
CA LEU A 52 -7.85 -2.19 -9.00
C LEU A 52 -8.62 -3.51 -8.84
N LEU A 53 -9.25 -3.75 -7.68
CA LEU A 53 -10.04 -4.96 -7.44
C LEU A 53 -11.27 -5.01 -8.35
N VAL A 54 -11.94 -3.87 -8.58
CA VAL A 54 -13.04 -3.80 -9.57
C VAL A 54 -12.54 -4.20 -10.96
N GLU A 55 -11.41 -3.64 -11.37
CA GLU A 55 -10.83 -3.91 -12.68
C GLU A 55 -10.35 -5.35 -12.83
N ALA A 56 -9.68 -5.91 -11.83
CA ALA A 56 -9.17 -7.29 -11.83
C ALA A 56 -10.29 -8.32 -12.01
N GLN A 57 -11.50 -8.00 -11.57
CA GLN A 57 -12.69 -8.84 -11.70
C GLN A 57 -13.44 -8.63 -13.03
N SER A 58 -13.32 -7.45 -13.64
CA SER A 58 -14.11 -7.10 -14.82
C SER A 58 -13.65 -7.89 -16.05
N PRO A 59 -14.55 -8.58 -16.79
CA PRO A 59 -14.19 -9.26 -18.03
C PRO A 59 -13.97 -8.28 -19.19
N GLU A 60 -14.49 -7.06 -19.05
CA GLU A 60 -14.32 -5.99 -20.02
C GLU A 60 -12.91 -5.42 -19.97
N GLN A 61 -12.46 -4.86 -21.10
CA GLN A 61 -11.17 -4.20 -21.14
C GLN A 61 -11.15 -2.99 -20.20
N PRO A 62 -10.05 -2.80 -19.46
CA PRO A 62 -9.91 -1.64 -18.59
C PRO A 62 -10.18 -0.33 -19.34
N THR A 63 -11.15 0.46 -18.87
CA THR A 63 -11.40 1.76 -19.49
C THR A 63 -10.24 2.70 -19.17
N ARG A 64 -9.66 3.29 -20.20
CA ARG A 64 -8.52 4.20 -20.11
C ARG A 64 -8.78 5.49 -20.88
N ARG A 65 -8.28 6.60 -20.35
CA ARG A 65 -8.12 7.85 -21.11
C ARG A 65 -6.69 8.36 -21.05
N LYS A 66 -6.25 9.10 -22.06
CA LYS A 66 -4.98 9.83 -22.03
C LYS A 66 -5.11 11.07 -21.15
N ALA A 67 -4.41 11.11 -20.03
CA ALA A 67 -4.24 12.31 -19.23
C ALA A 67 -3.08 13.17 -19.76
N GLY A 68 -3.23 14.49 -19.67
CA GLY A 68 -2.22 15.47 -20.07
C GLY A 68 -0.94 15.43 -19.22
N PRO A 69 -0.02 16.40 -19.35
CA PRO A 69 1.13 16.56 -18.44
C PRO A 69 0.69 16.70 -16.97
N CYS A 70 1.44 16.13 -16.02
CA CYS A 70 1.22 16.38 -14.58
C CYS A 70 2.54 16.42 -13.80
N PRO A 71 2.69 17.36 -12.85
CA PRO A 71 3.89 17.47 -12.02
C PRO A 71 4.26 16.16 -11.29
N GLY A 72 3.26 15.47 -10.72
CA GLY A 72 3.48 14.20 -10.00
C GLY A 72 4.03 13.03 -10.85
N ARG A 73 4.11 13.19 -12.18
CA ARG A 73 4.76 12.24 -13.10
C ARG A 73 5.87 12.89 -13.93
N GLY A 74 6.44 14.00 -13.47
CA GLY A 74 7.50 14.73 -14.17
C GLY A 74 7.03 15.34 -15.49
N MET A 75 5.83 15.92 -15.50
CA MET A 75 5.19 16.52 -16.69
C MET A 75 4.94 15.56 -17.88
N ARG A 76 5.10 14.25 -17.68
CA ARG A 76 4.76 13.24 -18.69
C ARG A 76 3.24 13.07 -18.83
N ARG A 77 2.79 12.56 -19.98
CA ARG A 77 1.41 12.06 -20.18
C ARG A 77 1.31 10.62 -19.70
N ALA A 78 0.10 10.15 -19.41
CA ALA A 78 -0.15 8.76 -19.00
C ALA A 78 -1.56 8.31 -19.40
N ASP A 79 -1.75 7.02 -19.63
CA ASP A 79 -3.09 6.43 -19.58
C ASP A 79 -3.53 6.34 -18.12
N VAL A 80 -4.79 6.68 -17.86
CA VAL A 80 -5.36 6.69 -16.51
C VAL A 80 -6.66 5.91 -16.49
N ALA A 81 -6.91 5.21 -15.40
CA ALA A 81 -8.17 4.53 -15.15
C ALA A 81 -9.31 5.54 -15.03
N THR A 82 -10.49 5.17 -15.51
CA THR A 82 -11.70 6.00 -15.51
C THR A 82 -12.93 5.14 -15.24
N GLY A 83 -14.05 5.79 -14.99
CA GLY A 83 -15.32 5.12 -14.71
C GLY A 83 -15.49 4.80 -13.23
N ASP A 84 -16.41 3.89 -12.95
CA ASP A 84 -16.90 3.67 -11.61
C ASP A 84 -15.87 3.05 -10.66
N CYS A 85 -14.88 2.31 -11.18
CA CYS A 85 -13.77 1.82 -10.37
C CYS A 85 -12.95 2.95 -9.73
N ALA A 86 -12.59 3.97 -10.52
CA ALA A 86 -11.84 5.13 -10.03
C ALA A 86 -12.69 6.04 -9.14
N ARG A 87 -14.00 6.14 -9.42
CA ARG A 87 -14.94 6.92 -8.61
C ARG A 87 -15.17 6.27 -7.24
N LEU A 88 -15.32 4.94 -7.16
CA LEU A 88 -15.43 4.22 -5.89
C LEU A 88 -14.18 4.42 -5.03
N ALA A 89 -12.99 4.23 -5.62
CA ALA A 89 -11.73 4.48 -4.91
C ALA A 89 -11.63 5.92 -4.41
N ALA A 90 -12.13 6.90 -5.18
CA ALA A 90 -12.18 8.30 -4.75
C ALA A 90 -13.13 8.50 -3.57
N VAL A 91 -14.34 7.92 -3.60
CA VAL A 91 -15.31 7.96 -2.49
C VAL A 91 -14.69 7.39 -1.22
N VAL A 92 -14.12 6.19 -1.28
CA VAL A 92 -13.51 5.51 -0.11
C VAL A 92 -12.32 6.32 0.41
N SER A 93 -11.42 6.76 -0.47
CA SER A 93 -10.26 7.57 -0.08
C SER A 93 -10.65 8.90 0.55
N LEU A 94 -11.70 9.54 0.03
CA LEU A 94 -12.19 10.81 0.53
C LEU A 94 -12.87 10.66 1.90
N ALA A 95 -13.64 9.59 2.10
CA ALA A 95 -14.25 9.28 3.38
C ALA A 95 -13.19 9.05 4.47
N LEU A 96 -12.17 8.25 4.18
CA LEU A 96 -11.04 8.02 5.08
C LEU A 96 -10.21 9.30 5.33
N ALA A 97 -10.00 10.13 4.31
CA ALA A 97 -9.32 11.41 4.50
C ALA A 97 -10.14 12.39 5.35
N ALA A 98 -11.45 12.44 5.16
CA ALA A 98 -12.34 13.25 5.99
C ALA A 98 -12.36 12.76 7.45
N ALA A 99 -12.26 11.44 7.67
CA ALA A 99 -12.07 10.84 8.99
C ALA A 99 -10.87 11.42 9.71
N ARG A 100 -9.70 11.28 9.08
CA ARG A 100 -8.43 11.72 9.63
C ARG A 100 -8.39 13.22 9.87
N VAL A 101 -9.02 14.01 9.00
CA VAL A 101 -9.12 15.47 9.19
C VAL A 101 -9.98 15.81 10.41
N ARG A 102 -11.10 15.12 10.65
CA ARG A 102 -11.94 15.37 11.83
C ARG A 102 -11.19 15.04 13.12
N ASP A 103 -10.60 13.85 13.14
CA ASP A 103 -9.75 13.35 14.21
C ASP A 103 -8.64 14.36 14.59
N HIS A 104 -7.83 14.80 13.62
CA HIS A 104 -6.76 15.77 13.90
C HIS A 104 -7.27 17.16 14.31
N VAL A 105 -8.49 17.55 13.90
CA VAL A 105 -9.12 18.80 14.36
C VAL A 105 -9.52 18.70 15.83
N ASP A 106 -10.13 17.57 16.20
CA ASP A 106 -10.62 17.31 17.55
C ASP A 106 -9.45 17.12 18.53
N ASP A 107 -8.40 16.40 18.11
CA ASP A 107 -7.18 16.14 18.90
C ASP A 107 -6.15 17.28 18.90
N HIS A 108 -6.44 18.35 18.15
CA HIS A 108 -5.58 19.54 18.05
C HIS A 108 -4.20 19.25 17.43
N ASP A 109 -4.16 18.28 16.53
CA ASP A 109 -2.95 17.69 15.99
C ASP A 109 -2.53 18.24 14.62
N GLY A 110 -1.21 18.40 14.46
CA GLY A 110 -0.59 18.82 13.20
C GLY A 110 -1.05 20.20 12.72
N MET A 111 -0.78 20.49 11.44
CA MET A 111 -1.14 21.77 10.84
C MET A 111 -2.67 21.98 10.74
N VAL A 112 -3.44 20.89 10.69
CA VAL A 112 -4.90 20.92 10.53
C VAL A 112 -5.60 21.16 11.87
N GLY A 113 -4.99 20.70 12.97
CA GLY A 113 -5.35 21.01 14.35
C GLY A 113 -4.90 22.39 14.84
N ALA A 114 -4.29 23.25 14.00
CA ALA A 114 -3.96 24.62 14.40
C ALA A 114 -5.21 25.53 14.43
N ALA A 115 -5.40 26.31 15.51
CA ALA A 115 -6.63 27.06 15.79
C ALA A 115 -7.14 27.95 14.63
N GLY A 116 -6.23 28.53 13.83
CA GLY A 116 -6.59 29.40 12.70
C GLY A 116 -7.18 28.67 11.48
N VAL A 117 -6.95 27.37 11.34
CA VAL A 117 -7.35 26.58 10.15
C VAL A 117 -8.41 25.51 10.44
N ARG A 118 -8.61 25.13 11.71
CA ARG A 118 -9.67 24.19 12.15
C ARG A 118 -11.05 24.43 11.53
N PRO A 119 -11.66 25.64 11.58
CA PRO A 119 -13.02 25.83 11.06
C PRO A 119 -13.08 25.63 9.54
N ALA A 120 -12.01 25.98 8.81
CA ALA A 120 -11.93 25.72 7.37
C ALA A 120 -11.74 24.23 7.08
N ALA A 121 -10.85 23.55 7.82
CA ALA A 121 -10.60 22.12 7.70
C ALA A 121 -11.87 21.30 7.97
N ARG A 122 -12.59 21.62 9.04
CA ARG A 122 -13.87 20.99 9.40
C ARG A 122 -14.91 21.15 8.30
N ARG A 123 -15.09 22.38 7.76
CA ARG A 123 -16.01 22.63 6.64
C ARG A 123 -15.63 21.85 5.37
N ILE A 124 -14.34 21.71 5.10
CA ILE A 124 -13.85 20.91 3.97
C ILE A 124 -14.17 19.44 4.19
N ALA A 125 -13.90 18.88 5.38
CA ALA A 125 -14.23 17.50 5.71
C ALA A 125 -15.74 17.24 5.62
N GLU A 126 -16.58 18.13 6.16
CA GLU A 126 -18.05 18.04 6.06
C GLU A 126 -18.55 18.13 4.62
N ARG A 127 -17.90 18.94 3.77
CA ARG A 127 -18.20 19.00 2.34
C ARG A 127 -17.83 17.69 1.65
N TRP A 128 -16.64 17.16 1.93
CA TRP A 128 -16.15 15.91 1.38
C TRP A 128 -17.02 14.72 1.77
N VAL A 129 -17.48 14.64 3.02
CA VAL A 129 -18.42 13.59 3.45
C VAL A 129 -19.74 13.67 2.69
N ARG A 130 -20.32 14.87 2.55
CA ARG A 130 -21.58 15.05 1.79
C ARG A 130 -21.43 14.66 0.32
N GLN A 131 -20.40 15.18 -0.35
CA GLN A 131 -20.14 14.85 -1.75
C GLN A 131 -19.83 13.36 -1.95
N GLY A 132 -19.09 12.76 -1.03
CA GLY A 132 -18.77 11.33 -1.04
C GLY A 132 -20.01 10.47 -0.86
N THR A 133 -20.96 10.90 -0.01
CA THR A 133 -22.23 10.20 0.22
C THR A 133 -23.10 10.19 -1.04
N ASP A 134 -23.28 11.35 -1.68
CA ASP A 134 -24.04 11.45 -2.91
C ASP A 134 -23.44 10.56 -4.01
N THR A 135 -22.12 10.61 -4.18
CA THR A 135 -21.41 9.82 -5.19
C THR A 135 -21.45 8.32 -4.86
N GLY A 136 -21.30 7.96 -3.58
CA GLY A 136 -21.44 6.59 -3.09
C GLY A 136 -22.81 6.00 -3.45
N HIS A 137 -23.89 6.74 -3.20
CA HIS A 137 -25.25 6.31 -3.60
C HIS A 137 -25.37 6.09 -5.11
N THR A 138 -24.77 6.93 -5.96
CA THR A 138 -24.79 6.69 -7.42
C THR A 138 -24.07 5.40 -7.83
N LEU A 139 -23.10 4.95 -7.02
CA LEU A 139 -22.35 3.72 -7.22
C LEU A 139 -22.96 2.53 -6.49
N GLY A 140 -24.10 2.70 -5.82
CA GLY A 140 -24.74 1.68 -4.98
C GLY A 140 -23.95 1.35 -3.70
N PHE A 141 -22.98 2.18 -3.31
CA PHE A 141 -22.15 1.99 -2.11
C PHE A 141 -22.69 2.82 -0.95
N ASP A 142 -23.03 2.16 0.17
CA ASP A 142 -23.45 2.83 1.39
C ASP A 142 -22.26 3.36 2.18
N THR A 143 -21.92 4.63 1.96
CA THR A 143 -20.86 5.31 2.73
C THR A 143 -21.21 5.50 4.20
N GLY A 144 -22.47 5.30 4.58
CA GLY A 144 -22.93 5.28 5.97
C GLY A 144 -22.19 4.25 6.80
N VAL A 145 -21.78 3.11 6.22
CA VAL A 145 -21.01 2.08 6.94
C VAL A 145 -19.60 2.59 7.30
N LEU A 146 -18.95 3.33 6.40
CA LEU A 146 -17.65 3.95 6.69
C LEU A 146 -17.77 4.97 7.83
N ILE A 147 -18.81 5.81 7.78
CA ILE A 147 -19.07 6.83 8.80
C ILE A 147 -19.37 6.16 10.16
N ALA A 148 -20.25 5.15 10.17
CA ALA A 148 -20.63 4.43 11.39
C ALA A 148 -19.44 3.67 12.00
N ALA A 149 -18.56 3.09 11.19
CA ALA A 149 -17.32 2.49 11.69
C ALA A 149 -16.46 3.52 12.43
N MET A 150 -16.26 4.69 11.85
CA MET A 150 -15.48 5.74 12.48
C MET A 150 -16.12 6.31 13.75
N ASP A 151 -17.44 6.47 13.78
CA ASP A 151 -18.14 6.93 14.99
C ASP A 151 -18.01 5.92 16.14
N ARG A 152 -17.99 4.61 15.82
CA ARG A 152 -17.76 3.54 16.81
C ARG A 152 -16.32 3.51 17.33
N GLN A 153 -15.34 3.83 16.48
CA GLN A 153 -13.92 3.87 16.83
C GLN A 153 -13.68 4.72 18.09
N VAL A 154 -14.17 5.96 18.10
CA VAL A 154 -13.98 6.91 19.24
C VAL A 154 -14.47 6.32 20.57
N ALA A 155 -15.62 5.64 20.55
CA ALA A 155 -16.18 5.03 21.76
C ALA A 155 -15.36 3.82 22.25
N LEU A 156 -14.81 3.04 21.32
CA LEU A 156 -13.99 1.87 21.62
C LEU A 156 -12.62 2.28 22.15
N GLU A 157 -11.98 3.30 21.57
CA GLU A 157 -10.69 3.82 22.04
C GLU A 157 -10.79 4.38 23.46
N ALA A 158 -11.88 5.07 23.79
CA ALA A 158 -12.15 5.59 25.13
C ALA A 158 -12.38 4.51 26.20
N THR A 159 -12.70 3.28 25.80
CA THR A 159 -13.03 2.17 26.71
C THR A 159 -12.08 0.98 26.59
N ALA A 160 -11.01 1.11 25.79
CA ALA A 160 -10.06 0.05 25.51
C ALA A 160 -9.42 -0.51 26.78
N ARG A 161 -9.31 -1.84 26.84
CA ARG A 161 -8.71 -2.57 27.96
C ARG A 161 -7.54 -3.44 27.51
N PRO A 162 -6.65 -3.85 28.44
CA PRO A 162 -5.62 -4.82 28.14
C PRO A 162 -6.16 -6.08 27.45
N GLY A 163 -5.53 -6.46 26.33
CA GLY A 163 -5.91 -7.64 25.54
C GLY A 163 -7.06 -7.44 24.53
N GLU A 164 -7.67 -6.26 24.45
CA GLU A 164 -8.81 -5.99 23.54
C GLU A 164 -8.39 -5.37 22.19
N LEU A 165 -7.16 -5.62 21.72
CA LEU A 165 -6.64 -5.01 20.48
C LEU A 165 -7.54 -5.24 19.25
N LEU A 166 -8.07 -6.46 19.08
CA LEU A 166 -8.96 -6.75 17.95
C LEU A 166 -10.30 -6.03 18.02
N THR A 167 -10.76 -5.68 19.22
CA THR A 167 -11.96 -4.85 19.38
C THR A 167 -11.69 -3.43 18.88
N VAL A 168 -10.49 -2.91 19.15
CA VAL A 168 -10.06 -1.58 18.72
C VAL A 168 -9.79 -1.52 17.22
N THR A 169 -9.34 -2.62 16.59
CA THR A 169 -9.12 -2.66 15.14
C THR A 169 -10.38 -2.90 14.32
N GLU A 170 -11.41 -3.55 14.90
CA GLU A 170 -12.63 -3.96 14.21
C GLU A 170 -13.32 -2.86 13.37
N PRO A 171 -13.44 -1.59 13.80
CA PRO A 171 -14.16 -0.62 12.99
C PRO A 171 -13.45 -0.33 11.66
N THR A 172 -12.12 -0.19 11.68
CA THR A 172 -11.31 -0.08 10.47
C THR A 172 -11.43 -1.33 9.61
N GLU A 173 -11.45 -2.52 10.22
CA GLU A 173 -11.66 -3.78 9.50
C GLU A 173 -13.00 -3.78 8.75
N THR A 174 -14.10 -3.43 9.43
CA THR A 174 -15.45 -3.35 8.85
C THR A 174 -15.53 -2.34 7.70
N ALA A 175 -14.92 -1.16 7.87
CA ALA A 175 -14.90 -0.12 6.84
C ALA A 175 -14.21 -0.60 5.54
N VAL A 176 -13.05 -1.22 5.67
CA VAL A 176 -12.29 -1.75 4.51
C VAL A 176 -12.99 -2.98 3.92
N ALA A 177 -13.55 -3.86 4.76
CA ALA A 177 -14.29 -5.03 4.36
C ALA A 177 -15.46 -4.67 3.42
N GLU A 178 -16.28 -3.68 3.78
CA GLU A 178 -17.40 -3.26 2.94
C GLU A 178 -16.94 -2.57 1.65
N ALA A 179 -15.86 -1.77 1.70
CA ALA A 179 -15.29 -1.18 0.50
C ALA A 179 -14.80 -2.26 -0.50
N PHE A 180 -14.15 -3.32 -0.01
CA PHE A 180 -13.65 -4.41 -0.84
C PHE A 180 -14.79 -5.30 -1.35
N ALA A 181 -15.75 -5.64 -0.48
CA ALA A 181 -16.95 -6.40 -0.85
C ALA A 181 -17.72 -5.71 -1.98
N HIS A 182 -17.85 -4.38 -1.92
CA HIS A 182 -18.56 -3.61 -2.94
C HIS A 182 -17.87 -3.63 -4.31
N THR A 183 -16.57 -3.89 -4.37
CA THR A 183 -15.87 -4.03 -5.66
C THR A 183 -16.43 -5.20 -6.48
N ALA A 184 -16.89 -6.25 -5.81
CA ALA A 184 -17.54 -7.40 -6.42
C ALA A 184 -18.90 -7.03 -7.06
N VAL A 185 -19.67 -6.17 -6.38
CA VAL A 185 -20.95 -5.66 -6.86
C VAL A 185 -20.74 -4.82 -8.12
N LEU A 186 -19.79 -3.89 -8.11
CA LEU A 186 -19.46 -3.07 -9.28
C LEU A 186 -18.93 -3.90 -10.45
N ALA A 187 -18.19 -4.96 -10.17
CA ALA A 187 -17.67 -5.86 -11.20
C ALA A 187 -18.72 -6.88 -11.72
N GLY A 188 -19.94 -6.89 -11.17
CA GLY A 188 -20.98 -7.85 -11.54
C GLY A 188 -20.66 -9.30 -11.13
N ARG A 189 -19.82 -9.49 -10.10
CA ARG A 189 -19.38 -10.81 -9.59
C ARG A 189 -19.85 -11.03 -8.15
N PRO A 190 -21.14 -11.29 -7.89
CA PRO A 190 -21.65 -11.44 -6.53
C PRO A 190 -20.99 -12.60 -5.74
N GLY A 191 -20.48 -13.63 -6.43
CA GLY A 191 -19.74 -14.73 -5.80
C GLY A 191 -18.46 -14.27 -5.07
N ASN A 192 -17.85 -13.17 -5.51
CA ASN A 192 -16.64 -12.64 -4.90
C ASN A 192 -16.90 -11.76 -3.66
N VAL A 193 -18.16 -11.44 -3.34
CA VAL A 193 -18.50 -10.53 -2.22
C VAL A 193 -17.94 -11.03 -0.89
N ALA A 194 -18.14 -12.32 -0.57
CA ALA A 194 -17.67 -12.90 0.67
C ALA A 194 -16.14 -12.94 0.80
N PRO A 195 -15.37 -13.51 -0.15
CA PRO A 195 -13.91 -13.52 -0.03
C PRO A 195 -13.31 -12.11 -0.08
N LEU A 196 -13.87 -11.17 -0.85
CA LEU A 196 -13.39 -9.79 -0.85
C LEU A 196 -13.69 -9.05 0.46
N ARG A 197 -14.82 -9.35 1.11
CA ARG A 197 -15.11 -8.84 2.46
C ARG A 197 -14.05 -9.33 3.45
N GLU A 198 -13.71 -10.61 3.42
CA GLU A 198 -12.69 -11.20 4.29
C GLU A 198 -11.30 -10.59 4.04
N ILE A 199 -10.90 -10.47 2.77
CA ILE A 199 -9.65 -9.79 2.40
C ILE A 199 -9.64 -8.36 2.94
N GLY A 200 -10.73 -7.62 2.79
CA GLY A 200 -10.83 -6.24 3.27
C GLY A 200 -10.74 -6.13 4.79
N GLN A 201 -11.39 -7.03 5.53
CA GLN A 201 -11.28 -7.12 6.99
C GLN A 201 -9.81 -7.33 7.41
N LEU A 202 -9.15 -8.34 6.86
CA LEU A 202 -7.76 -8.66 7.21
C LEU A 202 -6.79 -7.56 6.77
N PHE A 203 -7.02 -6.94 5.61
CA PHE A 203 -6.23 -5.80 5.15
C PHE A 203 -6.38 -4.60 6.08
N GLY A 204 -7.61 -4.30 6.51
CA GLY A 204 -7.89 -3.22 7.47
C GLY A 204 -7.17 -3.45 8.80
N ARG A 205 -7.13 -4.70 9.29
CA ARG A 205 -6.36 -5.09 10.47
C ARG A 205 -4.88 -4.79 10.29
N VAL A 206 -4.28 -5.26 9.20
CA VAL A 206 -2.87 -5.02 8.93
C VAL A 206 -2.59 -3.52 8.84
N ALA A 207 -3.41 -2.76 8.09
CA ALA A 207 -3.22 -1.32 7.94
C ALA A 207 -3.22 -0.58 9.28
N HIS A 208 -4.18 -0.88 10.15
CA HIS A 208 -4.29 -0.25 11.47
C HIS A 208 -3.13 -0.66 12.40
N LEU A 209 -2.75 -1.94 12.42
CA LEU A 209 -1.62 -2.41 13.23
C LEU A 209 -0.29 -1.81 12.76
N LEU A 210 -0.07 -1.70 11.45
CA LEU A 210 1.15 -1.09 10.94
C LEU A 210 1.22 0.40 11.29
N ASP A 211 0.11 1.15 11.20
CA ASP A 211 0.04 2.55 11.65
C ASP A 211 0.43 2.67 13.13
N ALA A 212 -0.14 1.81 13.98
CA ALA A 212 0.17 1.78 15.40
C ALA A 212 1.63 1.45 15.72
N VAL A 213 2.27 0.55 14.97
CA VAL A 213 3.69 0.20 15.13
C VAL A 213 4.62 1.31 14.60
N GLU A 214 4.23 1.99 13.52
CA GLU A 214 5.01 3.10 12.97
C GLU A 214 5.02 4.31 13.91
N ASP A 215 3.89 4.60 14.56
CA ASP A 215 3.72 5.79 15.39
C ASP A 215 4.00 5.53 16.89
N TYR A 216 4.18 4.27 17.31
CA TYR A 216 4.33 3.86 18.72
C TYR A 216 5.27 4.76 19.54
N ASP A 217 6.55 4.84 19.18
CA ASP A 217 7.53 5.60 19.96
C ASP A 217 7.22 7.10 20.02
N ASP A 218 6.68 7.66 18.94
CA ASP A 218 6.37 9.09 18.85
C ASP A 218 5.09 9.43 19.61
N ASP A 219 4.11 8.53 19.61
CA ASP A 219 2.88 8.66 20.39
C ASP A 219 3.18 8.60 21.89
N LEU A 220 3.98 7.62 22.34
CA LEU A 220 4.38 7.52 23.74
C LEU A 220 5.15 8.76 24.20
N LYS A 221 6.09 9.27 23.39
CA LYS A 221 6.85 10.50 23.73
C LYS A 221 5.96 11.74 23.83
N ARG A 222 4.89 11.79 23.03
CA ARG A 222 3.96 12.93 22.98
C ARG A 222 2.77 12.77 23.91
N GLY A 223 2.64 11.63 24.61
CA GLY A 223 1.49 11.32 25.45
C GLY A 223 0.20 11.13 24.66
N LYS A 224 0.31 10.73 23.39
CA LYS A 224 -0.84 10.44 22.53
C LYS A 224 -1.33 9.01 22.75
N TRP A 225 -2.58 8.78 22.40
CA TRP A 225 -3.15 7.44 22.44
C TRP A 225 -2.56 6.60 21.31
N ASN A 226 -2.18 5.37 21.63
CA ASN A 226 -1.72 4.37 20.67
C ASN A 226 -2.38 3.02 21.03
N PRO A 227 -2.96 2.28 20.07
CA PRO A 227 -3.76 1.08 20.39
C PRO A 227 -2.92 -0.02 21.04
N LEU A 228 -1.63 -0.15 20.70
CA LEU A 228 -0.76 -1.16 21.29
C LEU A 228 -0.46 -0.84 22.76
N ALA A 229 -0.20 0.43 23.07
CA ALA A 229 0.03 0.87 24.44
C ALA A 229 -1.25 0.79 25.28
N ALA A 230 -2.38 1.24 24.75
CA ALA A 230 -3.67 1.27 25.46
C ALA A 230 -4.20 -0.14 25.78
N THR A 231 -3.87 -1.13 24.95
CA THR A 231 -4.28 -2.53 25.14
C THR A 231 -3.17 -3.39 25.73
N GLU A 232 -2.05 -2.80 26.15
CA GLU A 232 -0.87 -3.49 26.67
C GLU A 232 -0.41 -4.65 25.76
N THR A 233 -0.61 -4.52 24.45
CA THR A 233 -0.30 -5.59 23.50
C THR A 233 1.21 -5.61 23.21
N PRO A 234 1.90 -6.73 23.46
CA PRO A 234 3.30 -6.90 23.07
C PRO A 234 3.53 -6.81 21.55
N MET A 235 4.69 -6.29 21.15
CA MET A 235 5.05 -6.12 19.73
C MET A 235 5.13 -7.43 18.95
N ASP A 236 5.54 -8.52 19.59
CA ASP A 236 5.54 -9.86 18.99
C ASP A 236 4.12 -10.39 18.74
N GLN A 237 3.18 -10.09 19.64
CA GLN A 237 1.77 -10.41 19.42
C GLN A 237 1.17 -9.57 18.28
N ALA A 238 1.47 -8.26 18.21
CA ALA A 238 1.06 -7.42 17.08
C ALA A 238 1.63 -7.92 15.74
N ARG A 239 2.88 -8.41 15.76
CA ARG A 239 3.52 -9.03 14.60
C ARG A 239 2.82 -10.31 14.18
N ALA A 240 2.53 -11.20 15.12
CA ALA A 240 1.83 -12.45 14.84
C ALA A 240 0.45 -12.19 14.20
N LEU A 241 -0.31 -11.22 14.73
CA LEU A 241 -1.60 -10.82 14.15
C LEU A 241 -1.47 -10.30 12.71
N CYS A 242 -0.41 -9.55 12.40
CA CYS A 242 -0.12 -9.11 11.04
C CYS A 242 0.21 -10.28 10.10
N ASP A 243 1.04 -11.22 10.54
CA ASP A 243 1.46 -12.37 9.75
C ASP A 243 0.29 -13.34 9.50
N ASP A 244 -0.56 -13.56 10.51
CA ASP A 244 -1.80 -14.34 10.40
C ASP A 244 -2.78 -13.69 9.43
N ALA A 245 -2.97 -12.37 9.52
CA ALA A 245 -3.83 -11.64 8.59
C ALA A 245 -3.29 -11.67 7.15
N ALA A 246 -1.97 -11.57 6.96
CA ALA A 246 -1.36 -11.69 5.64
C ALA A 246 -1.54 -13.10 5.04
N LEU A 247 -1.50 -14.15 5.86
CA LEU A 247 -1.83 -15.51 5.43
C LEU A 247 -3.32 -15.63 5.08
N GLY A 248 -4.22 -15.11 5.91
CA GLY A 248 -5.65 -15.12 5.63
C GLY A 248 -6.02 -14.38 4.34
N ILE A 249 -5.37 -13.24 4.04
CA ILE A 249 -5.53 -12.53 2.76
C ILE A 249 -5.13 -13.43 1.59
N GLU A 250 -4.03 -14.18 1.71
CA GLU A 250 -3.55 -15.10 0.67
C GLU A 250 -4.53 -16.25 0.42
N LEU A 251 -5.11 -16.81 1.50
CA LEU A 251 -6.12 -17.86 1.43
C LEU A 251 -7.42 -17.33 0.80
N ALA A 252 -7.95 -16.22 1.29
CA ALA A 252 -9.19 -15.63 0.77
C ALA A 252 -9.05 -15.16 -0.69
N LEU A 253 -7.85 -14.71 -1.12
CA LEU A 253 -7.56 -14.40 -2.52
C LEU A 253 -7.66 -15.60 -3.45
N ALA A 254 -7.43 -16.83 -2.95
CA ALA A 254 -7.57 -18.04 -3.75
C ALA A 254 -9.04 -18.33 -4.10
N ASP A 255 -9.97 -17.81 -3.29
CA ASP A 255 -11.42 -17.96 -3.48
C ASP A 255 -12.04 -16.84 -4.35
N VAL A 256 -11.24 -15.85 -4.78
CA VAL A 256 -11.72 -14.76 -5.65
C VAL A 256 -11.52 -15.10 -7.12
N GLU A 257 -12.61 -15.05 -7.89
CA GLU A 257 -12.53 -15.19 -9.34
C GLU A 257 -12.14 -13.88 -10.02
N PHE A 258 -10.92 -13.81 -10.56
CA PHE A 258 -10.43 -12.67 -11.33
C PHE A 258 -10.42 -12.94 -12.84
N SER A 259 -10.64 -11.90 -13.64
CA SER A 259 -10.31 -11.87 -15.07
C SER A 259 -8.81 -11.66 -15.29
N ASP A 260 -8.20 -10.72 -14.55
CA ASP A 260 -6.73 -10.56 -14.43
C ASP A 260 -6.35 -10.19 -12.99
N GLY A 261 -5.97 -11.22 -12.22
CA GLY A 261 -5.60 -11.06 -10.81
C GLY A 261 -4.13 -10.70 -10.58
N ARG A 262 -3.27 -10.59 -11.61
CA ARG A 262 -1.80 -10.54 -11.42
C ARG A 262 -1.35 -9.38 -10.53
N LEU A 263 -1.90 -8.19 -10.75
CA LEU A 263 -1.55 -7.02 -9.93
C LEU A 263 -2.18 -7.10 -8.54
N ALA A 264 -3.45 -7.52 -8.42
CA ALA A 264 -4.13 -7.69 -7.14
C ALA A 264 -3.36 -8.66 -6.23
N GLN A 265 -3.04 -9.84 -6.75
CA GLN A 265 -2.25 -10.86 -6.06
C GLN A 265 -0.89 -10.32 -5.64
N ARG A 266 -0.16 -9.65 -6.53
CA ARG A 266 1.17 -9.10 -6.22
C ARG A 266 1.13 -8.09 -5.09
N LEU A 267 0.13 -7.21 -5.07
CA LEU A 267 -0.01 -6.17 -4.04
C LEU A 267 -0.47 -6.75 -2.71
N LEU A 268 -1.54 -7.52 -2.72
CA LEU A 268 -2.21 -8.02 -1.51
C LEU A 268 -1.49 -9.19 -0.83
N THR A 269 -0.55 -9.86 -1.51
CA THR A 269 0.31 -10.88 -0.88
C THR A 269 1.70 -10.32 -0.59
N ARG A 270 2.52 -10.18 -1.62
CA ARG A 270 3.95 -9.90 -1.48
C ARG A 270 4.22 -8.48 -0.96
N GLU A 271 3.45 -7.47 -1.39
CA GLU A 271 3.66 -6.11 -0.88
C GLU A 271 3.11 -5.90 0.53
N VAL A 272 2.01 -6.58 0.92
CA VAL A 272 1.54 -6.62 2.32
C VAL A 272 2.61 -7.23 3.23
N ARG A 273 3.12 -8.42 2.91
CA ARG A 273 4.20 -9.06 3.71
C ARG A 273 5.45 -8.19 3.81
N ARG A 274 5.81 -7.49 2.72
CA ARG A 274 6.91 -6.53 2.73
C ARG A 274 6.61 -5.31 3.59
N ALA A 275 5.38 -4.80 3.59
CA ALA A 275 4.99 -3.70 4.46
C ALA A 275 5.18 -4.08 5.92
N ILE A 276 4.67 -5.25 6.32
CA ILE A 276 4.86 -5.81 7.66
C ILE A 276 6.36 -5.89 8.00
N SER A 277 7.16 -6.59 7.20
CA SER A 277 8.59 -6.73 7.49
C SER A 277 9.33 -5.39 7.57
N ARG A 278 9.03 -4.43 6.68
CA ARG A 278 9.66 -3.10 6.69
C ARG A 278 9.30 -2.32 7.95
N THR A 279 8.02 -2.26 8.31
CA THR A 279 7.54 -1.50 9.46
C THR A 279 8.15 -2.02 10.76
N PHE A 280 8.08 -3.33 11.01
CA PHE A 280 8.65 -3.92 12.22
C PHE A 280 10.19 -3.82 12.29
N SER A 281 10.88 -3.97 11.15
CA SER A 281 12.34 -3.80 11.12
C SER A 281 12.76 -2.35 11.42
N ARG A 282 12.00 -1.36 10.92
CA ARG A 282 12.27 0.06 11.17
C ARG A 282 12.03 0.43 12.63
N SER A 283 11.04 -0.18 13.28
CA SER A 283 10.73 0.04 14.70
C SER A 283 11.63 -0.77 15.65
N GLY A 284 12.76 -1.32 15.18
CA GLY A 284 13.71 -2.04 16.04
C GLY A 284 13.26 -3.44 16.47
N HIS A 285 12.23 -4.00 15.82
CA HIS A 285 11.72 -5.36 16.02
C HIS A 285 11.94 -6.23 14.77
N PRO A 286 13.21 -6.45 14.35
CA PRO A 286 13.49 -7.35 13.24
C PRO A 286 13.01 -8.77 13.60
N SER A 287 12.54 -9.53 12.62
CA SER A 287 12.05 -10.89 12.90
C SER A 287 13.13 -11.72 13.57
N CYS A 288 12.82 -12.31 14.73
CA CYS A 288 13.48 -13.56 15.13
C CYS A 288 13.21 -14.57 14.00
N GLY A 289 14.26 -15.25 13.54
CA GLY A 289 14.33 -15.90 12.23
C GLY A 289 13.09 -16.72 11.87
N THR A 290 12.81 -16.78 10.57
CA THR A 290 12.06 -17.92 10.02
C THR A 290 12.66 -19.19 10.61
N PRO A 291 11.86 -20.18 11.07
CA PRO A 291 12.34 -21.53 11.19
C PRO A 291 12.75 -21.93 9.77
N HIS A 292 14.02 -21.75 9.44
CA HIS A 292 14.62 -22.52 8.38
C HIS A 292 14.54 -23.95 8.89
N GLY A 293 13.44 -24.62 8.54
CA GLY A 293 13.45 -26.07 8.41
C GLY A 293 14.71 -26.35 7.61
N GLN A 294 15.64 -27.03 8.27
CA GLN A 294 16.88 -27.50 7.70
C GLN A 294 16.50 -28.39 6.51
N GLN A 295 16.36 -27.76 5.34
CA GLN A 295 16.37 -28.48 4.09
C GLN A 295 17.82 -28.87 3.89
N ASP A 296 18.12 -30.12 4.24
CA ASP A 296 19.35 -30.77 3.86
C ASP A 296 19.58 -30.48 2.37
N GLY A 297 20.74 -29.89 2.06
CA GLY A 297 21.09 -29.49 0.71
C GLY A 297 20.87 -30.66 -0.23
N ILE A 298 20.08 -30.42 -1.28
CA ILE A 298 19.89 -31.38 -2.36
C ILE A 298 21.27 -31.57 -3.02
N ASN A 299 21.97 -32.61 -2.58
CA ASN A 299 23.29 -32.97 -3.07
C ASN A 299 23.08 -33.53 -4.47
N PHE A 300 23.25 -32.71 -5.50
CA PHE A 300 23.41 -33.21 -6.86
C PHE A 300 24.76 -33.92 -6.94
N GLY A 301 24.74 -35.18 -6.52
CA GLY A 301 25.85 -36.10 -6.65
C GLY A 301 26.35 -36.12 -8.09
N HIS A 302 27.66 -35.95 -8.24
CA HIS A 302 28.39 -36.27 -9.46
C HIS A 302 28.03 -37.69 -9.92
N GLN A 303 27.27 -37.79 -11.01
CA GLN A 303 27.26 -38.98 -11.84
C GLN A 303 28.16 -38.73 -13.06
N PRO A 304 29.07 -39.66 -13.38
CA PRO A 304 30.05 -39.49 -14.43
C PRO A 304 29.39 -39.69 -15.80
N VAL A 305 29.49 -38.69 -16.67
CA VAL A 305 29.20 -38.87 -18.10
C VAL A 305 30.45 -39.47 -18.74
N ALA A 306 30.41 -40.78 -18.98
CA ALA A 306 31.36 -41.47 -19.84
C ALA A 306 30.99 -41.22 -21.30
N GLY A 307 31.92 -40.73 -22.13
CA GLY A 307 31.78 -40.81 -23.59
C GLY A 307 32.41 -39.69 -24.41
N ALA A 308 33.67 -39.90 -24.77
CA ALA A 308 34.27 -39.63 -26.09
C ALA A 308 34.49 -38.18 -26.61
N ALA A 309 35.79 -37.87 -26.67
CA ALA A 309 36.55 -37.33 -27.82
C ALA A 309 36.68 -35.80 -28.01
N GLY A 310 37.93 -35.32 -27.87
CA GLY A 310 38.45 -34.17 -28.63
C GLY A 310 39.20 -33.08 -27.85
N TYR A 311 40.45 -33.33 -27.47
CA TYR A 311 41.47 -32.28 -27.21
C TYR A 311 42.03 -31.74 -28.56
N PRO A 312 42.79 -30.61 -28.63
CA PRO A 312 43.49 -29.95 -27.53
C PRO A 312 43.39 -28.42 -27.43
N ILE A 313 43.78 -27.99 -26.23
CA ILE A 313 44.20 -26.67 -25.76
C ILE A 313 45.54 -26.27 -26.42
N GLY A 314 45.69 -24.98 -26.73
CA GLY A 314 46.96 -24.25 -26.66
C GLY A 314 46.64 -22.78 -26.41
N GLU A 315 47.38 -21.95 -25.67
CA GLU A 315 48.59 -22.06 -24.86
C GLU A 315 48.58 -20.77 -23.98
N ASN A 316 49.11 -20.85 -22.75
CA ASN A 316 49.31 -19.78 -21.74
C ASN A 316 50.30 -18.68 -22.23
N PRO A 317 50.78 -17.65 -21.45
CA PRO A 317 50.55 -17.29 -20.02
C PRO A 317 50.43 -15.77 -19.68
N GLU A 318 50.01 -15.53 -18.44
CA GLU A 318 50.50 -14.58 -17.41
C GLU A 318 51.08 -13.19 -17.76
N GLY A 319 50.53 -12.19 -17.05
CA GLY A 319 51.34 -11.17 -16.37
C GLY A 319 51.17 -9.73 -16.85
N GLN A 320 50.43 -8.92 -16.07
CA GLN A 320 50.76 -7.53 -15.66
C GLN A 320 49.50 -6.78 -15.17
N THR A 321 49.44 -6.47 -13.86
CA THR A 321 48.98 -5.15 -13.39
C THR A 321 50.13 -4.15 -13.62
N PRO A 322 49.95 -2.81 -13.79
CA PRO A 322 48.88 -1.98 -13.24
C PRO A 322 48.41 -0.81 -14.15
N GLY A 323 47.42 -0.02 -13.72
CA GLY A 323 47.23 1.32 -14.29
C GLY A 323 45.94 2.04 -13.92
N ALA A 324 46.02 2.94 -12.94
CA ALA A 324 45.01 3.96 -12.70
C ALA A 324 44.82 4.86 -13.94
N GLY A 325 43.57 5.02 -14.40
CA GLY A 325 43.25 5.73 -15.63
C GLY A 325 42.02 6.64 -15.51
N VAL A 326 42.26 7.87 -15.07
CA VAL A 326 41.60 9.13 -15.51
C VAL A 326 40.08 9.26 -15.32
N LYS A 327 39.71 10.01 -14.26
CA LYS A 327 38.45 10.74 -14.15
C LYS A 327 38.33 11.76 -15.31
N ARG A 328 37.36 11.58 -16.20
CA ARG A 328 36.88 12.66 -17.08
C ARG A 328 35.77 13.43 -16.37
N LYS A 329 36.10 14.65 -15.92
CA LYS A 329 35.14 15.71 -15.60
C LYS A 329 34.41 16.11 -16.89
N GLY A 330 33.10 15.87 -16.96
CA GLY A 330 32.18 16.56 -17.86
C GLY A 330 31.16 17.29 -16.99
N GLY A 331 31.20 18.62 -17.01
CA GLY A 331 30.39 19.47 -16.14
C GLY A 331 29.02 19.80 -16.70
N GLY A 332 28.17 20.29 -15.79
CA GLY A 332 27.18 21.35 -16.04
C GLY A 332 25.96 20.96 -16.86
N GLY A 333 24.87 20.63 -16.18
CA GLY A 333 23.53 20.58 -16.75
C GLY A 333 22.50 20.40 -15.65
N ASP A 334 21.93 21.52 -15.20
CA ASP A 334 20.88 21.59 -14.20
C ASP A 334 19.67 20.73 -14.60
N GLY A 335 19.57 19.56 -14.00
CA GLY A 335 18.43 18.68 -14.10
C GLY A 335 18.21 18.06 -12.75
N ALA A 336 17.40 18.72 -11.92
CA ALA A 336 16.95 18.20 -10.64
C ALA A 336 16.39 16.78 -10.86
N CYS A 337 17.18 15.78 -10.49
CA CYS A 337 16.73 14.40 -10.43
C CYS A 337 15.70 14.37 -9.31
N ILE A 338 14.41 14.33 -9.67
CA ILE A 338 13.34 14.07 -8.71
C ILE A 338 13.61 12.67 -8.15
N CYS A 339 14.20 12.67 -6.97
CA CYS A 339 14.44 11.51 -6.16
C CYS A 339 13.09 10.81 -5.97
N CYS A 340 12.96 9.58 -6.47
CA CYS A 340 11.78 8.74 -6.26
C CYS A 340 11.84 8.00 -4.91
N CYS A 341 12.63 8.51 -3.97
CA CYS A 341 12.89 7.94 -2.66
C CYS A 341 12.92 9.06 -1.61
N ASP A 342 11.77 9.66 -1.31
CA ASP A 342 11.64 10.40 -0.04
C ASP A 342 11.47 9.36 1.07
N GLY A 343 12.56 9.08 1.79
CA GLY A 343 12.57 8.21 2.97
C GLY A 343 13.82 7.35 3.20
N CYS A 344 14.84 7.41 2.33
CA CYS A 344 16.11 6.73 2.56
C CYS A 344 17.20 7.74 2.93
N ASP A 345 17.50 7.90 4.21
CA ASP A 345 18.66 8.66 4.69
C ASP A 345 20.01 7.95 4.44
N CYS A 346 20.07 6.96 3.55
CA CYS A 346 21.28 6.19 3.24
C CYS A 346 21.38 5.73 1.78
N CYS A 347 20.94 6.54 0.81
CA CYS A 347 21.13 6.20 -0.62
C CYS A 347 21.79 7.34 -1.40
N CYS A 348 22.99 7.70 -0.97
CA CYS A 348 23.96 8.44 -1.79
C CYS A 348 25.12 7.51 -2.16
N ASP A 349 24.87 6.46 -2.95
CA ASP A 349 25.71 6.16 -4.10
C ASP A 349 24.99 5.24 -5.09
N CYS A 350 25.06 5.63 -6.36
CA CYS A 350 24.50 4.91 -7.48
C CYS A 350 25.31 3.63 -7.74
N GLY A 351 24.68 2.46 -7.82
CA GLY A 351 25.33 1.28 -8.40
C GLY A 351 24.82 -0.08 -7.96
N ASP A 352 24.88 -0.41 -6.67
CA ASP A 352 25.05 -1.84 -6.30
C ASP A 352 24.17 -2.40 -5.17
N CYS A 353 23.10 -1.73 -4.74
CA CYS A 353 22.24 -2.26 -3.67
C CYS A 353 21.09 -3.17 -4.15
N CYS A 354 21.34 -4.00 -5.17
CA CYS A 354 20.38 -4.94 -5.71
C CYS A 354 20.93 -6.37 -5.74
N ASP A 355 21.10 -6.97 -4.56
CA ASP A 355 21.05 -8.43 -4.42
C ASP A 355 20.64 -8.82 -3.00
N CYS A 356 19.37 -9.19 -2.85
CA CYS A 356 18.85 -10.05 -1.78
C CYS A 356 17.66 -10.77 -2.43
N SER A 357 17.97 -11.96 -2.95
CA SER A 357 17.04 -12.91 -3.57
C SER A 357 16.00 -13.42 -2.57
#